data_AF-A0AAP8NG83-F1
#
_entry.id   AF-A0AAP8NG83-F1
#
_cell.length_a   1.000
_cell.length_b   1.000
_cell.length_c   1.000
_cell.angle_alpha   90.00
_cell.angle_beta   90.00
_cell.angle_gamma   90.00
#
_symmetry.space_group_name_H-M   'P 1'
#
loop_
_entity.id
_entity.type
_entity.pdbx_description
1 polymer ?
#
loop_
_entity_poly.entity_id
_entity_poly.type
_entity_poly.pdbx_seq_one_letter_code
_entity_poly.pdbx_strand_id
1 'polypeptide(L)'
;MSWLPMAAMASDICNEKSDTKTFLTQWKDSGESVEDIHSGFYDDGFSLERGKVVYQGDLNGDGRDDFIFLSYSSHGSAGDMTYAFLIQCRGYLKHTGGDYFAGIKVLDGPPKNGGDVKDIEIYSYIRDKRGQIRYKKNVAMTRPHLWQFNPQTQRYEGQSE
;
A
#
# COMPACT_ATOMS: atom_id res chain seq x y z
N MET A 1 6.55 -42.22 -4.11
CA MET A 1 5.86 -40.99 -4.56
C MET A 1 6.58 -39.82 -3.92
N SER A 2 7.44 -39.15 -4.68
CA SER A 2 8.21 -38.00 -4.22
C SER A 2 7.28 -36.79 -4.20
N TRP A 3 7.03 -36.23 -3.03
CA TRP A 3 6.48 -34.88 -2.90
C TRP A 3 7.53 -33.90 -3.44
N LEU A 4 7.28 -33.34 -4.62
CA LEU A 4 7.98 -32.12 -5.03
C LEU A 4 7.42 -30.99 -4.16
N PRO A 5 8.27 -30.17 -3.51
CA PRO A 5 7.78 -28.93 -2.95
C PRO A 5 7.23 -28.12 -4.13
N MET A 6 5.99 -27.63 -4.03
CA MET A 6 5.56 -26.52 -4.86
C MET A 6 6.51 -25.38 -4.53
N ALA A 7 7.55 -25.20 -5.35
CA ALA A 7 8.22 -23.92 -5.42
C ALA A 7 7.10 -22.92 -5.73
N ALA A 8 6.76 -22.10 -4.74
CA ALA A 8 5.91 -20.95 -4.94
C ALA A 8 6.51 -20.21 -6.14
N MET A 9 5.76 -20.18 -7.23
CA MET A 9 6.12 -19.38 -8.38
C MET A 9 6.10 -17.97 -7.83
N ALA A 10 7.27 -17.35 -7.65
CA ALA A 10 7.39 -15.92 -7.46
C ALA A 10 6.46 -15.30 -8.51
N SER A 11 5.31 -14.83 -8.07
CA SER A 11 4.26 -14.46 -9.01
C SER A 11 4.83 -13.33 -9.84
N ASP A 12 4.79 -13.44 -11.16
CA ASP A 12 5.14 -12.31 -12.03
C ASP A 12 4.04 -11.26 -11.87
N ILE A 13 4.17 -10.45 -10.82
CA ILE A 13 3.21 -9.40 -10.45
C ILE A 13 3.19 -8.33 -11.55
N CYS A 14 4.29 -8.18 -12.28
CA CYS A 14 4.49 -7.12 -13.26
C CYS A 14 4.03 -7.56 -14.66
N ASN A 15 3.14 -6.79 -15.28
CA ASN A 15 2.76 -6.93 -16.67
C ASN A 15 2.85 -5.58 -17.37
N GLU A 16 3.95 -5.34 -18.08
CA GLU A 16 4.25 -4.06 -18.71
C GLU A 16 3.13 -3.58 -19.67
N LYS A 17 2.40 -4.49 -20.30
CA LYS A 17 1.38 -4.15 -21.30
C LYS A 17 0.06 -3.68 -20.70
N SER A 18 -0.25 -4.10 -19.48
CA SER A 18 -1.55 -3.84 -18.84
C SER A 18 -1.44 -3.04 -17.55
N ASP A 19 -0.26 -2.98 -16.94
CA ASP A 19 -0.09 -2.25 -15.69
C ASP A 19 -0.14 -0.75 -15.91
N THR A 20 -0.87 -0.07 -15.04
CA THR A 20 -0.69 1.36 -14.83
C THR A 20 0.74 1.62 -14.36
N LYS A 21 1.44 2.49 -15.08
CA LYS A 21 2.82 2.87 -14.78
C LYS A 21 2.81 4.11 -13.90
N THR A 22 3.28 3.93 -12.67
CA THR A 22 3.43 5.03 -11.72
C THR A 22 4.88 5.19 -11.29
N PHE A 23 5.21 6.35 -10.72
CA PHE A 23 6.57 6.72 -10.35
C PHE A 23 6.55 7.49 -9.03
N LEU A 24 7.60 7.30 -8.24
CA LEU A 24 7.89 8.13 -7.07
C LEU A 24 9.07 9.04 -7.40
N THR A 25 8.91 10.33 -7.11
CA THR A 25 9.96 11.33 -7.26
C THR A 25 10.02 12.20 -6.01
N GLN A 26 11.20 12.72 -5.67
CA GLN A 26 11.37 13.62 -4.54
C GLN A 26 11.53 15.04 -5.03
N TRP A 27 10.67 15.93 -4.56
CA TRP A 27 10.67 17.33 -4.97
C TRP A 27 11.09 18.18 -3.78
N LYS A 28 11.98 19.14 -4.05
CA LYS A 28 12.44 20.12 -3.08
C LYS A 28 11.97 21.48 -3.54
N ASP A 29 11.10 22.13 -2.76
CA ASP A 29 10.80 23.54 -2.95
C ASP A 29 11.96 24.39 -2.39
N SER A 30 11.97 25.69 -2.65
CA SER A 30 12.94 26.70 -2.18
C SER A 30 13.23 26.71 -0.66
N GLY A 31 12.50 25.92 0.14
CA GLY A 31 12.81 25.59 1.54
C GLY A 31 13.65 24.33 1.73
N GLU A 32 13.74 23.85 2.98
CA GLU A 32 14.42 22.58 3.31
C GLU A 32 13.50 21.35 3.24
N SER A 33 12.18 21.53 3.05
CA SER A 33 11.23 20.44 2.99
C SER A 33 11.34 19.65 1.69
N VAL A 34 11.52 18.33 1.82
CA VAL A 34 11.44 17.36 0.73
C VAL A 34 10.05 16.71 0.79
N GLU A 35 9.36 16.68 -0.34
CA GLU A 35 8.09 15.96 -0.49
C GLU A 35 8.27 14.79 -1.45
N ASP A 36 7.65 13.65 -1.14
CA ASP A 36 7.52 12.57 -2.10
C ASP A 36 6.29 12.81 -2.98
N ILE A 37 6.46 12.64 -4.28
CA ILE A 37 5.43 12.83 -5.29
C ILE A 37 5.19 11.49 -5.97
N HIS A 38 3.97 10.97 -5.79
CA HIS A 38 3.47 9.85 -6.58
C HIS A 38 2.84 10.39 -7.86
N SER A 39 3.23 9.82 -8.99
CA SER A 39 2.80 10.29 -10.31
C SER A 39 2.43 9.11 -11.19
N GLY A 40 1.49 9.30 -12.11
CA GLY A 40 1.05 8.21 -12.98
C GLY A 40 0.52 8.70 -14.31
N PHE A 41 0.64 7.85 -15.33
CA PHE A 41 -0.01 8.03 -16.62
C PHE A 41 -1.27 7.15 -16.68
N TYR A 42 -2.37 7.79 -17.04
CA TYR A 42 -3.68 7.20 -17.21
C TYR A 42 -4.22 7.58 -18.59
N ASP A 43 -5.28 6.91 -19.03
CA ASP A 43 -5.89 7.17 -20.34
C ASP A 43 -6.39 8.63 -20.48
N ASP A 44 -6.74 9.27 -19.37
CA ASP A 44 -7.26 10.63 -19.29
C ASP A 44 -6.21 11.69 -18.91
N GLY A 45 -4.95 11.29 -18.68
CA GLY A 45 -3.85 12.23 -18.51
C GLY A 45 -2.77 11.80 -17.50
N PHE A 46 -2.09 12.81 -16.98
CA PHE A 46 -1.01 12.65 -16.01
C PHE A 46 -1.45 13.18 -14.66
N SER A 47 -1.32 12.36 -13.61
CA SER A 47 -1.64 12.76 -12.24
C SER A 47 -0.39 13.00 -11.41
N LEU A 48 -0.51 13.90 -10.44
CA LEU A 48 0.50 14.19 -9.43
C LEU A 48 -0.17 14.21 -8.06
N GLU A 49 0.38 13.44 -7.14
CA GLU A 49 -0.09 13.33 -5.77
C GLU A 49 1.05 13.58 -4.78
N ARG A 50 0.85 14.54 -3.89
CA ARG A 50 1.81 14.88 -2.83
C ARG A 50 1.61 13.95 -1.63
N GLY A 51 2.72 13.55 -1.03
CA GLY A 51 2.67 12.65 0.11
C GLY A 51 4.03 12.36 0.71
N LYS A 52 4.12 11.18 1.34
CA LYS A 52 5.37 10.60 1.81
C LYS A 52 5.39 9.09 1.64
N VAL A 53 6.56 8.54 1.40
CA VAL A 53 6.82 7.11 1.55
C VAL A 53 6.83 6.79 3.04
N VAL A 54 5.95 5.89 3.47
CA VAL A 54 5.84 5.42 4.86
C VAL A 54 6.43 4.03 5.07
N TYR A 55 6.73 3.33 3.98
CA TYR A 55 7.46 2.08 3.99
C TYR A 55 8.28 1.96 2.72
N GLN A 56 9.53 1.50 2.87
CA GLN A 56 10.43 1.12 1.79
C GLN A 56 11.06 -0.22 2.16
N GLY A 57 10.91 -1.21 1.29
CA GLY A 57 11.52 -2.52 1.46
C GLY A 57 10.84 -3.57 0.60
N ASP A 58 11.45 -4.73 0.50
CA ASP A 58 10.95 -5.83 -0.33
C ASP A 58 9.63 -6.42 0.26
N LEU A 59 8.52 -6.22 -0.46
CA LEU A 59 7.20 -6.78 -0.13
C LEU A 59 6.97 -8.12 -0.82
N ASN A 60 7.46 -8.30 -2.04
CA ASN A 60 7.14 -9.47 -2.87
C ASN A 60 8.25 -10.55 -2.93
N GLY A 61 9.37 -10.33 -2.26
CA GLY A 61 10.50 -11.25 -2.18
C GLY A 61 11.42 -11.23 -3.40
N ASP A 62 11.35 -10.22 -4.27
CA ASP A 62 12.13 -10.16 -5.52
C ASP A 62 13.50 -9.46 -5.39
N GLY A 63 13.85 -9.04 -4.17
CA GLY A 63 15.12 -8.41 -3.83
C GLY A 63 15.21 -6.93 -4.20
N ARG A 64 14.11 -6.30 -4.62
CA ARG A 64 14.03 -4.85 -4.84
C ARG A 64 13.09 -4.21 -3.82
N ASP A 65 13.36 -2.95 -3.52
CA ASP A 65 12.48 -2.19 -2.62
C ASP A 65 11.15 -1.90 -3.31
N ASP A 66 10.08 -2.28 -2.62
CA ASP A 66 8.71 -1.84 -2.86
C ASP A 66 8.37 -0.70 -1.89
N PHE A 67 7.23 -0.04 -2.13
CA PHE A 67 6.89 1.19 -1.41
C PHE A 67 5.43 1.18 -0.94
N ILE A 68 5.20 1.77 0.24
CA ILE A 68 3.87 2.25 0.62
C ILE A 68 3.90 3.76 0.67
N PHE A 69 3.06 4.38 -0.15
CA PHE A 69 2.93 5.82 -0.23
C PHE A 69 1.70 6.27 0.54
N LEU A 70 1.84 7.36 1.28
CA LEU A 70 0.78 8.02 2.01
C LEU A 70 0.51 9.37 1.35
N SER A 71 -0.69 9.54 0.82
CA SER A 71 -1.12 10.78 0.19
C SER A 71 -1.61 11.81 1.20
N TYR A 72 -1.32 13.08 0.90
CA TYR A 72 -1.89 14.24 1.60
C TYR A 72 -3.10 14.85 0.90
N SER A 73 -3.36 14.46 -0.36
CA SER A 73 -4.37 15.07 -1.22
C SER A 73 -5.79 14.77 -0.73
N SER A 74 -5.98 13.64 -0.05
CA SER A 74 -7.25 13.19 0.49
C SER A 74 -7.11 12.81 1.96
N HIS A 75 -7.51 13.73 2.83
CA HIS A 75 -8.11 13.32 4.08
C HIS A 75 -9.53 12.89 3.71
N GLY A 76 -9.85 11.60 3.84
CA GLY A 76 -11.23 11.17 3.71
C GLY A 76 -12.11 12.03 4.61
N SER A 77 -13.39 12.24 4.27
CA SER A 77 -14.33 13.06 5.08
C SER A 77 -14.44 12.59 6.54
N ALA A 78 -13.92 11.41 6.83
CA ALA A 78 -13.92 10.75 8.12
C ALA A 78 -12.58 10.87 8.90
N GLY A 79 -11.55 11.53 8.35
CA GLY A 79 -10.22 11.72 8.95
C GLY A 79 -9.18 10.64 8.62
N ASP A 80 -9.53 9.69 7.76
CA ASP A 80 -8.65 8.63 7.27
C ASP A 80 -7.67 9.18 6.22
N MET A 81 -6.48 8.59 6.15
CA MET A 81 -5.46 8.96 5.17
C MET A 81 -5.41 7.94 4.05
N THR A 82 -5.13 8.39 2.82
CA THR A 82 -5.06 7.50 1.66
C THR A 82 -3.67 6.89 1.54
N TYR A 83 -3.62 5.56 1.43
CA TYR A 83 -2.40 4.80 1.20
C TYR A 83 -2.44 4.15 -0.18
N ALA A 84 -1.28 4.02 -0.81
CA ALA A 84 -1.07 3.24 -2.03
C ALA A 84 0.04 2.21 -1.80
N PHE A 85 -0.21 0.96 -2.18
CA PHE A 85 0.75 -0.14 -2.12
C PHE A 85 1.37 -0.34 -3.49
N LEU A 86 2.68 -0.12 -3.59
CA LEU A 86 3.38 0.05 -4.85
C LEU A 86 4.49 -1.01 -4.96
N ILE A 87 4.34 -1.92 -5.93
CA ILE A 87 5.35 -2.94 -6.23
C ILE A 87 6.29 -2.44 -7.32
N GLN A 88 7.59 -2.59 -7.11
CA GLN A 88 8.65 -2.16 -8.02
C GLN A 88 8.85 -3.14 -9.17
N CYS A 89 8.25 -2.78 -10.29
CA CYS A 89 8.50 -3.39 -11.58
C CYS A 89 9.72 -2.73 -12.25
N ARG A 90 10.28 -3.39 -13.28
CA ARG A 90 11.44 -2.86 -14.00
C ARG A 90 11.06 -1.56 -14.72
N GLY A 91 11.41 -0.43 -14.11
CA GLY A 91 11.22 0.92 -14.65
C GLY A 91 9.90 1.61 -14.28
N TYR A 92 9.05 1.00 -13.45
CA TYR A 92 7.80 1.63 -12.98
C TYR A 92 7.31 0.96 -11.70
N LEU A 93 6.48 1.69 -10.95
CA LEU A 93 5.74 1.17 -9.80
C LEU A 93 4.33 0.74 -10.24
N LYS A 94 3.96 -0.51 -9.94
CA LYS A 94 2.60 -1.02 -10.12
C LYS A 94 1.78 -0.72 -8.88
N HIS A 95 0.61 -0.12 -9.05
CA HIS A 95 -0.36 0.04 -7.98
C HIS A 95 -1.09 -1.28 -7.71
N THR A 96 -0.87 -1.87 -6.53
CA THR A 96 -1.43 -3.17 -6.12
C THR A 96 -2.49 -3.07 -5.03
N GLY A 97 -2.93 -1.85 -4.70
CA GLY A 97 -4.01 -1.64 -3.74
C GLY A 97 -3.68 -0.48 -2.81
N GLY A 98 -4.40 -0.43 -1.71
CA GLY A 98 -4.42 0.74 -0.83
C GLY A 98 -5.83 1.32 -0.76
N ASP A 99 -6.10 2.01 0.33
CA ASP A 99 -7.40 2.58 0.65
C ASP A 99 -7.22 3.67 1.74
N TYR A 100 -8.32 4.15 2.29
CA TYR A 100 -8.38 5.04 3.44
C TYR A 100 -8.17 4.27 4.74
N PHE A 101 -7.04 4.52 5.42
CA PHE A 101 -6.71 3.91 6.70
C PHE A 101 -6.31 4.95 7.75
N ALA A 102 -6.44 4.59 9.02
CA ALA A 102 -5.86 5.32 10.14
C ALA A 102 -4.35 5.08 10.28
N GLY A 103 -3.84 3.98 9.70
CA GLY A 103 -2.42 3.62 9.70
C GLY A 103 -2.19 2.27 9.05
N ILE A 104 -0.91 1.93 8.84
CA ILE A 104 -0.49 0.65 8.28
C ILE A 104 0.75 0.12 9.02
N LYS A 105 0.98 -1.19 8.91
CA LYS A 105 2.17 -1.89 9.37
C LYS A 105 2.42 -3.12 8.49
N VAL A 106 3.58 -3.18 7.86
CA VAL A 106 4.04 -4.39 7.15
C VAL A 106 4.46 -5.44 8.18
N LEU A 107 4.08 -6.69 7.95
CA LEU A 107 4.41 -7.81 8.85
C LEU A 107 5.65 -8.57 8.35
N ASP A 108 6.65 -8.73 9.22
CA ASP A 108 7.93 -9.39 8.90
C ASP A 108 7.88 -10.93 8.91
N GLY A 109 6.69 -11.51 9.09
CA GLY A 109 6.47 -12.96 9.14
C GLY A 109 6.06 -13.56 7.79
N PRO A 110 6.07 -14.90 7.66
CA PRO A 110 5.53 -15.55 6.47
C PRO A 110 4.06 -15.17 6.27
N PRO A 111 3.63 -14.85 5.04
CA PRO A 111 2.25 -14.52 4.74
C PRO A 111 1.30 -15.63 5.17
N LYS A 112 0.17 -15.28 5.81
CA LYS A 112 -0.76 -16.30 6.33
C LYS A 112 -1.42 -17.14 5.25
N ASN A 113 -1.47 -16.64 4.01
CA ASN A 113 -2.01 -17.36 2.86
C ASN A 113 -0.96 -18.22 2.13
N GLY A 114 0.27 -18.31 2.64
CA GLY A 114 1.33 -19.15 2.09
C GLY A 114 1.97 -18.64 0.79
N GLY A 115 1.75 -17.37 0.43
CA GLY A 115 2.45 -16.72 -0.69
C GLY A 115 3.78 -16.07 -0.28
N ASP A 116 4.42 -15.39 -1.24
CA ASP A 116 5.70 -14.70 -1.04
C ASP A 116 5.53 -13.20 -0.73
N VAL A 117 4.32 -12.67 -0.90
CA VAL A 117 4.03 -11.24 -0.70
C VAL A 117 3.61 -10.99 0.75
N LYS A 118 4.37 -10.16 1.46
CA LYS A 118 4.18 -9.82 2.88
C LYS A 118 2.75 -9.34 3.16
N ASP A 119 2.20 -9.81 4.27
CA ASP A 119 0.93 -9.33 4.81
C ASP A 119 1.07 -7.89 5.35
N ILE A 120 -0.01 -7.12 5.25
CA ILE A 120 -0.10 -5.76 5.78
C ILE A 120 -1.21 -5.73 6.84
N GLU A 121 -0.88 -5.25 8.03
CA GLU A 121 -1.89 -4.87 9.02
C GLU A 121 -2.27 -3.41 8.78
N ILE A 122 -3.54 -3.17 8.44
CA ILE A 122 -4.10 -1.82 8.36
C ILE A 122 -4.86 -1.51 9.64
N TYR A 123 -5.02 -0.23 9.96
CA TYR A 123 -5.79 0.22 11.10
C TYR A 123 -6.98 1.05 10.63
N SER A 124 -8.18 0.73 11.10
CA SER A 124 -9.38 1.55 10.91
C SER A 124 -9.72 2.28 12.21
N TYR A 125 -10.20 3.54 12.14
CA TYR A 125 -10.68 4.22 13.32
C TYR A 125 -11.96 3.57 13.85
N ILE A 126 -12.02 3.34 15.16
CA ILE A 126 -13.25 2.88 15.80
C ILE A 126 -14.21 4.06 15.91
N ARG A 127 -15.37 3.97 15.27
CA ARG A 127 -16.37 5.04 15.22
C ARG A 127 -17.54 4.78 16.16
N ASP A 128 -18.23 5.84 16.57
CA ASP A 128 -19.50 5.76 17.27
C ASP A 128 -20.70 5.64 16.31
N LYS A 129 -21.92 5.55 16.84
CA LYS A 129 -23.15 5.44 16.02
C LYS A 129 -23.42 6.64 15.11
N ARG A 130 -22.70 7.76 15.29
CA ARG A 130 -22.78 8.98 14.49
C ARG A 130 -21.61 9.11 13.50
N GLY A 131 -20.76 8.08 13.39
CA GLY A 131 -19.58 8.07 12.53
C GLY A 131 -18.36 8.83 13.08
N GLN A 132 -18.42 9.32 14.31
CA GLN A 132 -17.33 10.09 14.92
C GLN A 132 -16.24 9.16 15.47
N ILE A 133 -14.98 9.53 15.28
CA ILE A 133 -13.83 8.78 15.82
C ILE A 133 -13.93 8.74 17.35
N ARG A 134 -13.80 7.55 17.93
CA ARG A 134 -13.75 7.37 19.38
C ARG A 134 -12.35 7.59 19.89
N TYR A 135 -12.24 8.29 21.02
CA TYR A 135 -10.97 8.58 21.67
C TYR A 135 -10.93 7.94 23.07
N LYS A 136 -9.75 7.49 23.48
CA LYS A 136 -9.45 7.06 24.86
C LYS A 136 -8.22 7.81 25.34
N LYS A 137 -8.37 8.62 26.40
CA LYS A 137 -7.29 9.49 26.92
C LYS A 137 -6.64 10.36 25.82
N ASN A 138 -7.48 11.00 24.98
CA ASN A 138 -7.07 11.82 23.83
C ASN A 138 -6.33 11.09 22.70
N VAL A 139 -6.27 9.77 22.72
CA VAL A 139 -5.72 8.95 21.61
C VAL A 139 -6.88 8.38 20.80
N ALA A 140 -6.85 8.58 19.48
CA ALA A 140 -7.82 8.00 18.56
C ALA A 140 -7.74 6.46 18.65
N MET A 141 -8.89 5.82 18.84
CA MET A 141 -8.96 4.37 18.94
C MET A 141 -8.98 3.77 17.55
N THR A 142 -8.18 2.73 17.34
CA THR A 142 -8.14 1.98 16.08
C THR A 142 -8.35 0.49 16.30
N ARG A 143 -8.74 -0.21 15.23
CA ARG A 143 -8.80 -1.67 15.16
C ARG A 143 -7.91 -2.16 14.00
N PRO A 144 -7.08 -3.19 14.23
CA PRO A 144 -6.28 -3.79 13.17
C PRO A 144 -7.11 -4.70 12.27
N HIS A 145 -6.79 -4.71 10.98
CA HIS A 145 -7.31 -5.64 9.98
C HIS A 145 -6.16 -6.18 9.15
N LEU A 146 -6.22 -7.47 8.82
CA LEU A 146 -5.23 -8.10 7.96
C LEU A 146 -5.62 -7.89 6.50
N TRP A 147 -4.70 -7.33 5.71
CA TRP A 147 -4.77 -7.25 4.26
C TRP A 147 -3.70 -8.16 3.68
N GLN A 148 -4.13 -9.00 2.74
CA GLN A 148 -3.28 -10.02 2.13
C GLN A 148 -3.28 -9.86 0.62
N PHE A 149 -2.15 -10.16 -0.01
CA PHE A 149 -2.08 -10.14 -1.46
C PHE A 149 -2.83 -11.33 -2.05
N ASN A 150 -3.76 -11.06 -2.96
CA ASN A 150 -4.48 -12.05 -3.73
C ASN A 150 -3.79 -12.23 -5.09
N PRO A 151 -3.16 -13.40 -5.36
CA PRO A 151 -2.46 -13.63 -6.62
C PRO A 151 -3.36 -13.63 -7.86
N GLN A 152 -4.67 -13.88 -7.69
CA GLN A 152 -5.62 -13.93 -8.81
C GLN A 152 -5.99 -12.53 -9.30
N THR A 153 -6.17 -11.59 -8.37
CA THR A 153 -6.50 -10.19 -8.68
C THR A 153 -5.27 -9.29 -8.73
N GLN A 154 -4.12 -9.81 -8.31
CA GLN A 154 -2.85 -9.09 -8.14
C GLN A 154 -3.00 -7.84 -7.26
N ARG A 155 -3.84 -7.93 -6.23
CA ARG A 155 -4.12 -6.84 -5.31
C ARG A 155 -4.10 -7.27 -3.87
N TYR A 156 -3.74 -6.34 -3.00
CA TYR A 156 -4.01 -6.47 -1.57
C TYR A 156 -5.51 -6.35 -1.31
N GLU A 157 -6.05 -7.31 -0.56
CA GLU A 157 -7.46 -7.39 -0.22
C GLU A 157 -7.62 -7.69 1.27
N GLY A 158 -8.63 -7.10 1.88
CA GLY A 158 -8.96 -7.29 3.28
C GLY A 158 -10.20 -6.49 3.65
N GLN A 159 -10.68 -6.69 4.88
CA GLN A 159 -11.78 -5.88 5.42
C GLN A 159 -11.22 -4.58 6.01
N SER A 160 -12.01 -3.52 5.97
CA SER A 160 -11.82 -2.26 6.72
C SER A 160 -13.16 -1.83 7.32
N GLU A 161 -13.13 -1.02 8.39
CA GLU A 161 -14.32 -0.55 9.13
C GLU A 161 -14.83 0.81 8.64
#